data_AF-A0A956QDY5-F1
#
_entry.id   AF-A0A956QDY5-F1
#
_cell.length_a   1.000
_cell.length_b   1.000
_cell.length_c   1.000
_cell.angle_alpha   90.00
_cell.angle_beta   90.00
_cell.angle_gamma   90.00
#
_symmetry.space_group_name_H-M   'P 1'
#
loop_
_entity.id
_entity.type
_entity.pdbx_description
1 polymer ?
#
loop_
_entity_poly.entity_id
_entity_poly.type
_entity_poly.pdbx_seq_one_letter_code
_entity_poly.pdbx_strand_id
1 'polypeptide(L)'
;MRTTFADPSAQGMKMTSTTRTKNKRQRVEDVTEMSGFKMSNVRLVMCDLEQEAQIDTDNKIYTVRSLNPLTYMNPDPNKQTQVNKGTGKISTNVKVQDKGVEKVAQVNAHHWIVDSQMKGTGCIGNFDYKSTREFWTSDLPAFSCPIFNGSWTSQTINECKVSNEMTGDVAKFMESMKHEVVKEIIYVDGKPSMTRELVDFSTAALDDSLFSLDGYRKVSDAEFQAAQQKKMMEMYQH
;
A
#
# COMPACT_ATOMS: atom_id res chain seq x y z
N MET A 1 -8.19 -10.57 -1.86
CA MET A 1 -7.67 -10.06 -3.15
C MET A 1 -6.65 -11.02 -3.73
N ARG A 2 -6.66 -11.25 -5.03
CA ARG A 2 -5.59 -11.92 -5.78
C ARG A 2 -4.83 -10.88 -6.60
N THR A 3 -3.52 -10.98 -6.63
CA THR A 3 -2.64 -10.14 -7.44
C THR A 3 -1.85 -11.02 -8.40
N THR A 4 -1.83 -10.61 -9.66
CA THR A 4 -1.03 -11.22 -10.73
C THR A 4 -0.12 -10.19 -11.37
N PHE A 5 1.11 -10.57 -11.63
CA PHE A 5 2.11 -9.72 -12.28
C PHE A 5 2.32 -10.17 -13.71
N ALA A 6 2.37 -9.21 -14.63
CA ALA A 6 2.59 -9.44 -16.06
C ALA A 6 4.02 -9.09 -16.50
N ASP A 7 4.84 -8.55 -15.60
CA ASP A 7 6.26 -8.29 -15.84
C ASP A 7 7.03 -9.61 -16.03
N PRO A 8 7.83 -9.77 -17.10
CA PRO A 8 8.67 -10.96 -17.33
C PRO A 8 9.62 -11.29 -16.17
N SER A 9 10.09 -10.30 -15.43
CA SER A 9 10.96 -10.48 -14.25
C SER A 9 10.21 -10.95 -13.00
N ALA A 10 8.89 -10.77 -12.97
CA ALA A 10 7.98 -11.28 -11.93
C ALA A 10 7.07 -12.40 -12.47
N GLN A 11 7.40 -12.97 -13.63
CA GLN A 11 6.58 -13.96 -14.32
C GLN A 11 6.51 -15.23 -13.46
N GLY A 12 5.29 -15.62 -13.07
CA GLY A 12 5.05 -16.74 -12.15
C GLY A 12 4.92 -16.33 -10.67
N MET A 13 5.10 -15.05 -10.33
CA MET A 13 4.76 -14.54 -9.01
C MET A 13 3.24 -14.42 -8.87
N LYS A 14 2.70 -15.03 -7.81
CA LYS A 14 1.30 -14.90 -7.43
C LYS A 14 1.23 -14.41 -6.01
N MET A 15 0.46 -13.35 -5.78
CA MET A 15 0.21 -12.89 -4.42
C MET A 15 -1.28 -13.01 -4.10
N THR A 16 -1.60 -13.53 -2.93
CA THR A 16 -2.96 -13.54 -2.39
C THR A 16 -2.95 -12.75 -1.09
N SER A 17 -3.83 -11.76 -1.00
CA SER A 17 -3.99 -10.94 0.19
C SER A 17 -5.35 -11.23 0.81
N THR A 18 -5.37 -11.58 2.09
CA THR A 18 -6.60 -11.68 2.88
C THR A 18 -6.65 -10.52 3.85
N THR A 19 -7.66 -9.67 3.67
CA THR A 19 -7.89 -8.50 4.52
C THR A 19 -9.09 -8.75 5.42
N ARG A 20 -8.92 -8.51 6.71
CA ARG A 20 -9.97 -8.64 7.72
C ARG A 20 -10.04 -7.34 8.50
N THR A 21 -11.24 -6.82 8.71
CA THR A 21 -11.44 -5.51 9.36
C THR A 21 -12.45 -5.64 10.49
N LYS A 22 -12.11 -5.16 11.69
CA LYS A 22 -12.99 -5.11 12.86
C LYS A 22 -12.56 -3.98 13.81
N ASN A 23 -13.50 -3.24 14.40
CA ASN A 23 -13.24 -2.30 15.50
C ASN A 23 -12.02 -1.37 15.30
N LYS A 24 -11.95 -0.64 14.17
CA LYS A 24 -10.83 0.25 13.78
C LYS A 24 -9.47 -0.45 13.62
N ARG A 25 -9.46 -1.78 13.49
CA ARG A 25 -8.27 -2.58 13.21
C ARG A 25 -8.42 -3.31 11.88
N GLN A 26 -7.30 -3.50 11.21
CA GLN A 26 -7.22 -4.26 9.97
C GLN A 26 -6.06 -5.23 10.05
N ARG A 27 -6.34 -6.51 9.78
CA ARG A 27 -5.33 -7.54 9.59
C ARG A 27 -5.19 -7.82 8.11
N VAL A 28 -3.96 -7.77 7.62
CA VAL A 28 -3.60 -8.10 6.24
C VAL A 28 -2.65 -9.29 6.27
N GLU A 29 -3.02 -10.35 5.57
CA GLU A 29 -2.18 -11.53 5.38
C GLU A 29 -1.87 -11.67 3.90
N ASP A 30 -0.63 -11.38 3.54
CA ASP A 30 -0.12 -11.46 2.18
C ASP A 30 0.67 -12.76 2.03
N VAL A 31 0.25 -13.61 1.09
CA VAL A 31 0.97 -14.82 0.70
C VAL A 31 1.51 -14.62 -0.70
N THR A 32 2.82 -14.61 -0.84
CA THR A 32 3.52 -14.50 -2.12
C THR A 32 4.14 -15.83 -2.48
N GLU A 33 3.78 -16.36 -3.64
CA GLU A 33 4.33 -17.57 -4.24
C GLU A 33 5.21 -17.17 -5.44
N MET A 34 6.45 -17.63 -5.48
CA MET A 34 7.38 -17.37 -6.58
C MET A 34 8.31 -18.58 -6.77
N SER A 35 8.29 -19.23 -7.93
CA SER A 35 9.23 -20.29 -8.31
C SER A 35 9.43 -21.40 -7.25
N GLY A 36 8.35 -21.83 -6.58
CA GLY A 36 8.38 -22.84 -5.52
C GLY A 36 8.54 -22.29 -4.10
N PHE A 37 8.90 -21.01 -3.94
CA PHE A 37 8.97 -20.33 -2.66
C PHE A 37 7.62 -19.79 -2.24
N LYS A 38 7.30 -19.90 -0.95
CA LYS A 38 6.10 -19.31 -0.34
C LYS A 38 6.49 -18.41 0.83
N MET A 39 6.22 -17.12 0.68
CA MET A 39 6.40 -16.13 1.73
C MET A 39 5.04 -15.73 2.30
N SER A 40 4.97 -15.59 3.62
CA SER A 40 3.80 -15.08 4.33
C SER A 40 4.21 -13.83 5.10
N ASN A 41 3.49 -12.73 4.87
CA ASN A 41 3.63 -11.49 5.60
C ASN A 41 2.31 -11.17 6.28
N VAL A 42 2.34 -10.95 7.59
CA VAL A 42 1.16 -10.60 8.37
C VAL A 42 1.37 -9.22 8.97
N ARG A 43 0.40 -8.34 8.75
CA ARG A 43 0.37 -6.99 9.32
C ARG A 43 -0.94 -6.77 10.07
N LEU A 44 -0.85 -6.07 11.19
CA LEU A 44 -2.00 -5.65 11.98
C LEU A 44 -1.94 -4.13 12.15
N VAL A 45 -2.81 -3.43 11.43
CA VAL A 45 -3.03 -2.00 11.55
C VAL A 45 -4.03 -1.76 12.68
N MET A 46 -3.65 -0.97 13.67
CA MET A 46 -4.45 -0.66 14.86
C MET A 46 -4.66 0.86 14.90
N CYS A 47 -5.69 1.37 14.21
CA CYS A 47 -5.90 2.82 14.14
C CYS A 47 -6.22 3.42 15.52
N ASP A 48 -6.81 2.63 16.42
CA ASP A 48 -7.10 2.99 17.81
C ASP A 48 -5.82 3.24 18.64
N LEU A 49 -4.71 2.64 18.24
CA LEU A 49 -3.41 2.77 18.89
C LEU A 49 -2.40 3.59 18.07
N GLU A 50 -2.81 4.07 16.89
CA GLU A 50 -1.95 4.74 15.92
C GLU A 50 -0.69 3.94 15.56
N GLN A 51 -0.83 2.61 15.45
CA GLN A 51 0.28 1.69 15.28
C GLN A 51 0.01 0.64 14.19
N GLU A 52 1.09 0.15 13.59
CA GLU A 52 1.08 -1.04 12.75
C GLU A 52 2.08 -2.05 13.30
N ALA A 53 1.62 -3.26 13.56
CA ALA A 53 2.50 -4.38 13.89
C ALA A 53 2.80 -5.21 12.63
N GLN A 54 4.09 -5.53 12.42
CA GLN A 54 4.51 -6.60 11.51
C GLN A 54 4.72 -7.86 12.34
N ILE A 55 4.13 -8.97 11.90
CA ILE A 55 4.04 -10.21 12.68
C ILE A 55 4.76 -11.32 11.91
N ASP A 56 5.68 -11.99 12.61
CA ASP A 56 6.27 -13.25 12.19
C ASP A 56 5.58 -14.37 12.97
N THR A 57 4.70 -15.09 12.28
CA THR A 57 3.92 -16.18 12.86
C THR A 57 4.76 -17.36 13.31
N ASP A 58 5.88 -17.62 12.62
CA ASP A 58 6.67 -18.84 12.81
C ASP A 58 7.59 -18.67 14.02
N ASN A 59 8.22 -17.50 14.12
CA ASN A 59 9.07 -17.14 15.26
C ASN A 59 8.27 -16.59 16.45
N LYS A 60 6.95 -16.38 16.31
CA LYS A 60 6.07 -15.76 17.31
C LYS A 60 6.62 -14.42 17.82
N ILE A 61 7.13 -13.60 16.90
CA ILE A 61 7.63 -12.26 17.21
C ILE A 61 6.86 -11.21 16.43
N TYR A 62 6.85 -9.98 16.93
CA TYR A 62 6.33 -8.84 16.20
C TYR A 62 7.17 -7.59 16.47
N THR A 63 7.24 -6.71 15.48
CA THR A 63 7.70 -5.33 15.68
C THR A 63 6.56 -4.37 15.43
N VAL A 64 6.65 -3.15 15.96
CA VAL A 64 5.59 -2.13 15.85
C VAL A 64 6.20 -0.85 15.32
N ARG A 65 5.53 -0.27 14.32
CA ARG A 65 5.80 1.08 13.83
C ARG A 65 4.61 1.99 14.13
N SER A 66 4.89 3.27 14.33
CA SER A 66 3.85 4.29 14.44
C SER A 66 3.26 4.56 13.06
N LEU A 67 1.94 4.80 13.00
CA LEU A 67 1.23 5.22 11.79
C LEU A 67 1.36 6.74 11.55
N ASN A 68 1.93 7.48 12.49
CA ASN A 68 2.11 8.93 12.33
C ASN A 68 3.23 9.22 11.32
N PRO A 69 2.94 9.88 10.18
CA PRO A 69 3.92 10.16 9.12
C PRO A 69 5.17 10.93 9.61
N LEU A 70 5.05 11.73 10.67
CA LEU A 70 6.18 12.48 11.24
C LEU A 70 7.19 11.59 11.98
N THR A 71 6.77 10.41 12.43
CA THR A 71 7.67 9.42 13.05
C THR A 71 8.44 8.57 12.04
N TYR A 72 7.99 8.53 10.77
CA TYR A 72 8.70 7.85 9.67
C TYR A 72 9.93 8.63 9.16
N MET A 73 10.09 9.89 9.59
CA MET A 73 11.17 10.78 9.12
C MET A 73 12.46 10.68 9.93
N ASN A 74 12.63 9.63 10.73
CA ASN A 74 13.94 9.27 11.27
C ASN A 74 14.45 8.01 10.56
N PRO A 75 14.97 8.14 9.32
CA PRO A 75 15.64 7.04 8.67
C PRO A 75 16.92 6.75 9.46
N ASP A 76 17.27 5.47 9.50
CA ASP A 76 18.63 4.99 9.76
C ASP A 76 19.69 6.05 9.36
N PRO A 77 20.51 6.56 10.29
CA PRO A 77 21.52 7.58 9.99
C PRO A 77 22.51 7.14 8.89
N ASN A 78 22.54 5.85 8.54
CA ASN A 78 23.42 5.31 7.51
C ASN A 78 22.79 5.18 6.11
N LYS A 79 21.50 5.53 5.91
CA LYS A 79 20.82 5.47 4.60
C LYS A 79 20.11 6.78 4.23
N GLN A 80 20.82 7.91 4.37
CA GLN A 80 20.34 9.17 3.81
C GLN A 80 20.30 9.08 2.28
N THR A 81 19.09 8.98 1.72
CA THR A 81 18.84 9.42 0.34
C THR A 81 19.26 10.89 0.26
N GLN A 82 20.05 11.28 -0.75
CA GLN A 82 20.51 12.66 -0.88
C GLN A 82 19.33 13.60 -1.13
N VAL A 83 18.73 14.12 -0.06
CA VAL A 83 17.77 15.22 -0.11
C VAL A 83 18.56 16.50 0.06
N ASN A 84 18.51 17.38 -0.94
CA ASN A 84 19.17 18.68 -0.85
C ASN A 84 18.34 19.60 0.06
N LYS A 85 18.97 20.50 0.82
CA LYS A 85 18.23 21.52 1.58
C LYS A 85 17.52 22.47 0.61
N GLY A 86 16.31 22.93 0.93
CA GLY A 86 15.62 23.97 0.14
C GLY A 86 14.11 23.80 -0.02
N THR A 87 13.59 24.28 -1.16
CA THR A 87 12.17 24.14 -1.55
C THR A 87 12.04 23.24 -2.77
N GLY A 88 10.95 22.47 -2.80
CA GLY A 88 10.63 21.54 -3.87
C GLY A 88 9.16 21.64 -4.24
N LYS A 89 8.81 21.14 -5.42
CA LYS A 89 7.44 21.11 -5.91
C LYS A 89 7.13 19.78 -6.57
N ILE A 90 6.01 19.18 -6.18
CA ILE A 90 5.38 18.07 -6.91
C ILE A 90 4.14 18.63 -7.59
N SER A 91 4.11 18.58 -8.92
CA SER A 91 2.93 18.92 -9.72
C SER A 91 2.34 17.64 -10.29
N THR A 92 1.07 17.34 -9.98
CA THR A 92 0.35 16.19 -10.53
C THR A 92 -0.77 16.69 -11.42
N ASN A 93 -0.75 16.33 -12.70
CA ASN A 93 -1.88 16.52 -13.59
C ASN A 93 -2.64 15.21 -13.74
N VAL A 94 -3.96 15.21 -13.55
CA VAL A 94 -4.81 14.03 -13.68
C VAL A 94 -5.87 14.21 -14.75
N LYS A 95 -6.11 13.15 -15.52
CA LYS A 95 -7.23 13.03 -16.45
C LYS A 95 -8.01 11.77 -16.09
N VAL A 96 -9.31 11.91 -15.87
CA VAL A 96 -10.16 10.84 -15.35
C VAL A 96 -11.25 10.50 -16.35
N GLN A 97 -11.29 9.24 -16.77
CA GLN A 97 -12.36 8.67 -17.55
C GLN A 97 -13.27 7.87 -16.63
N ASP A 98 -14.56 8.18 -16.71
CA ASP A 98 -15.63 7.43 -16.08
C ASP A 98 -16.23 6.49 -17.13
N LYS A 99 -16.18 5.18 -16.88
CA LYS A 99 -16.69 4.14 -17.78
C LYS A 99 -18.05 3.59 -17.31
N GLY A 100 -18.61 4.13 -16.24
CA GLY A 100 -19.87 3.70 -15.66
C GLY A 100 -19.75 2.47 -14.76
N VAL A 101 -20.89 1.88 -14.42
CA VAL A 101 -20.99 0.72 -13.53
C VAL A 101 -20.91 -0.58 -14.33
N GLU A 102 -20.09 -1.52 -13.87
CA GLU A 102 -20.11 -2.91 -14.32
C GLU A 102 -19.97 -3.90 -13.17
N LYS A 103 -20.16 -5.19 -13.45
CA LYS A 103 -20.01 -6.25 -12.44
C LYS A 103 -18.58 -6.76 -12.38
N VAL A 104 -17.98 -6.70 -11.20
CA VAL A 104 -16.67 -7.28 -10.89
C VAL A 104 -16.84 -8.14 -9.65
N ALA A 105 -16.40 -9.41 -9.70
CA ALA A 105 -16.47 -10.32 -8.55
C ALA A 105 -17.86 -10.38 -7.88
N GLN A 106 -18.93 -10.34 -8.70
CA GLN A 106 -20.34 -10.33 -8.27
C GLN A 106 -20.81 -9.04 -7.56
N VAL A 107 -19.96 -8.03 -7.40
CA VAL A 107 -20.36 -6.70 -6.90
C VAL A 107 -20.51 -5.73 -8.05
N ASN A 108 -21.44 -4.78 -7.91
CA ASN A 108 -21.50 -3.62 -8.80
C ASN A 108 -20.33 -2.70 -8.45
N ALA A 109 -19.54 -2.32 -9.44
CA ALA A 109 -18.39 -1.47 -9.26
C ALA A 109 -18.31 -0.42 -10.38
N HIS A 110 -17.97 0.81 -9.99
CA HIS A 110 -17.77 1.91 -10.91
C HIS A 110 -16.36 1.84 -11.49
N HIS A 111 -16.25 1.86 -12.82
CA HIS A 111 -15.00 1.71 -13.55
C HIS A 111 -14.41 3.07 -13.88
N TRP A 112 -13.19 3.29 -13.39
CA TRP A 112 -12.39 4.48 -13.61
C TRP A 112 -11.10 4.17 -14.38
N ILE A 113 -10.72 5.07 -15.29
CA ILE A 113 -9.36 5.12 -15.84
C ILE A 113 -8.75 6.47 -15.51
N VAL A 114 -7.61 6.47 -14.82
CA VAL A 114 -6.89 7.67 -14.42
C VAL A 114 -5.53 7.66 -15.10
N ASP A 115 -5.32 8.65 -15.97
CA ASP A 115 -4.01 9.01 -16.47
C ASP A 115 -3.43 10.12 -15.59
N SER A 116 -2.21 9.94 -15.11
CA SER A 116 -1.53 10.95 -14.30
C SER A 116 -0.13 11.25 -14.81
N GLN A 117 0.26 12.51 -14.75
CA GLN A 117 1.62 12.96 -14.96
C GLN A 117 2.10 13.71 -13.73
N MET A 118 3.09 13.14 -13.05
CA MET A 118 3.71 13.70 -11.85
C MET A 118 5.09 14.25 -12.18
N LYS A 119 5.30 15.53 -11.87
CA LYS A 119 6.57 16.24 -12.09
C LYS A 119 7.12 16.73 -10.77
N GLY A 120 8.37 16.38 -10.48
CA GLY A 120 9.11 16.90 -9.33
C GLY A 120 10.17 17.89 -9.77
N THR A 121 10.37 18.94 -8.97
CA THR A 121 11.50 19.88 -9.10
C THR A 121 12.04 20.33 -7.75
N GLY A 122 13.28 20.84 -7.73
CA GLY A 122 13.90 21.44 -6.55
C GLY A 122 14.58 20.40 -5.65
N CYS A 123 14.42 20.54 -4.33
CA CYS A 123 15.12 19.69 -3.36
C CYS A 123 14.75 18.19 -3.38
N ILE A 124 13.65 17.82 -4.02
CA ILE A 124 13.22 16.43 -4.23
C ILE A 124 13.79 15.80 -5.52
N GLY A 125 14.61 16.55 -6.27
CA GLY A 125 15.11 16.16 -7.58
C GLY A 125 14.17 16.53 -8.73
N ASN A 126 14.64 16.28 -9.95
CA ASN A 126 13.88 16.51 -11.17
C ASN A 126 13.42 15.16 -11.73
N PHE A 127 12.12 14.99 -11.86
CA PHE A 127 11.54 13.80 -12.47
C PHE A 127 10.26 14.16 -13.23
N ASP A 128 9.93 13.36 -14.24
CA ASP A 128 8.68 13.41 -14.97
C ASP A 128 8.20 11.97 -15.16
N TYR A 129 7.15 11.60 -14.42
CA TYR A 129 6.62 10.25 -14.39
C TYR A 129 5.18 10.25 -14.87
N LYS A 130 4.88 9.36 -15.82
CA LYS A 130 3.52 9.13 -16.30
C LYS A 130 3.06 7.76 -15.84
N SER A 131 1.80 7.69 -15.41
CA SER A 131 1.15 6.42 -15.09
C SER A 131 -0.28 6.42 -15.58
N THR A 132 -0.74 5.22 -15.92
CA THR A 132 -2.15 4.95 -16.17
C THR A 132 -2.59 3.87 -15.19
N ARG A 133 -3.72 4.12 -14.53
CA ARG A 133 -4.35 3.21 -13.60
C ARG A 133 -5.80 3.01 -14.00
N GLU A 134 -6.20 1.77 -14.20
CA GLU A 134 -7.58 1.39 -14.43
C GLU A 134 -8.07 0.65 -13.19
N PHE A 135 -9.20 1.04 -12.62
CA PHE A 135 -9.67 0.42 -11.39
C PHE A 135 -11.19 0.52 -11.24
N TRP A 136 -11.71 -0.38 -10.40
CA TRP A 136 -13.12 -0.54 -10.13
C TRP A 136 -13.36 -0.32 -8.65
N THR A 137 -14.27 0.57 -8.32
CA THR A 137 -14.63 0.86 -6.93
C THR A 137 -16.05 0.47 -6.61
N SER A 138 -16.28 -0.09 -5.42
CA SER A 138 -17.60 -0.53 -4.95
C SER A 138 -17.99 0.13 -3.64
N ASP A 139 -19.28 0.10 -3.31
CA ASP A 139 -19.82 0.56 -2.02
C ASP A 139 -19.49 -0.38 -0.84
N LEU A 140 -18.58 -1.33 -1.02
CA LEU A 140 -18.07 -2.13 0.08
C LEU A 140 -17.38 -1.22 1.12
N PRO A 141 -17.47 -1.55 2.42
CA PRO A 141 -16.81 -0.77 3.44
C PRO A 141 -15.29 -0.69 3.22
N ALA A 142 -14.79 0.52 2.95
CA ALA A 142 -13.36 0.79 2.89
C ALA A 142 -12.79 1.00 4.29
N PHE A 143 -11.67 0.34 4.60
CA PHE A 143 -10.96 0.62 5.84
C PHE A 143 -10.11 1.88 5.69
N SER A 144 -10.27 2.83 6.61
CA SER A 144 -9.49 4.06 6.66
C SER A 144 -9.00 4.32 8.08
N CYS A 145 -7.70 4.55 8.25
CA CYS A 145 -7.13 5.10 9.48
C CYS A 145 -7.06 6.63 9.36
N PRO A 146 -7.79 7.40 10.20
CA PRO A 146 -7.86 8.85 10.11
C PRO A 146 -6.59 9.59 10.62
N ILE A 147 -5.44 8.92 10.65
CA ILE A 147 -4.17 9.49 11.16
C ILE A 147 -3.54 10.46 10.13
N PHE A 148 -4.06 10.47 8.91
CA PHE A 148 -3.71 11.45 7.86
C PHE A 148 -4.49 12.77 8.04
N ASN A 149 -4.24 13.49 9.13
CA ASN A 149 -4.68 14.89 9.30
C ASN A 149 -3.66 15.90 8.72
N GLY A 150 -2.75 15.45 7.86
CA GLY A 150 -1.81 16.32 7.16
C GLY A 150 -2.41 16.84 5.86
N SER A 151 -2.55 18.15 5.73
CA SER A 151 -2.85 18.80 4.46
C SER A 151 -1.88 18.31 3.39
N TRP A 152 -2.41 17.71 2.32
CA TRP A 152 -1.62 17.26 1.17
C TRP A 152 -0.80 18.38 0.52
N THR A 153 -1.10 19.65 0.82
CA THR A 153 -0.52 20.81 0.14
C THR A 153 0.93 21.11 0.49
N SER A 154 1.43 20.67 1.66
CA SER A 154 2.80 20.95 2.08
C SER A 154 3.35 19.90 3.05
N GLN A 155 4.53 19.35 2.75
CA GLN A 155 5.25 18.41 3.59
C GLN A 155 6.71 18.82 3.72
N THR A 156 7.29 18.69 4.91
CA THR A 156 8.73 18.86 5.10
C THR A 156 9.37 17.49 5.13
N ILE A 157 10.23 17.15 4.17
CA ILE A 157 10.99 15.89 4.14
C ILE A 157 12.47 16.24 4.34
N ASN A 158 13.10 15.87 5.45
CA ASN A 158 14.54 16.09 5.68
C ASN A 158 15.01 17.52 5.32
N GLU A 159 14.34 18.54 5.87
CA GLU A 159 14.59 19.98 5.61
C GLU A 159 14.22 20.49 4.18
N CYS A 160 13.68 19.64 3.32
CA CYS A 160 13.08 20.02 2.05
C CYS A 160 11.60 20.38 2.24
N LYS A 161 11.24 21.65 2.03
CA LYS A 161 9.84 22.08 2.04
C LYS A 161 9.22 21.81 0.69
N VAL A 162 8.34 20.81 0.62
CA VAL A 162 7.69 20.37 -0.61
C VAL A 162 6.29 20.94 -0.69
N SER A 163 6.01 21.67 -1.77
CA SER A 163 4.65 22.04 -2.14
C SER A 163 4.05 20.97 -3.07
N ASN A 164 2.78 20.62 -2.88
CA ASN A 164 2.07 19.73 -3.78
C ASN A 164 0.94 20.50 -4.48
N GLU A 165 0.86 20.34 -5.80
CA GLU A 165 -0.20 20.90 -6.62
C GLU A 165 -0.84 19.78 -7.44
N MET A 166 -2.17 19.74 -7.48
CA MET A 166 -2.93 18.83 -8.32
C MET A 166 -3.81 19.62 -9.28
N THR A 167 -3.78 19.28 -10.57
CA THR A 167 -4.50 19.97 -11.65
C THR A 167 -5.22 18.97 -12.56
N GLY A 168 -6.14 19.45 -13.41
CA GLY A 168 -6.92 18.61 -14.32
C GLY A 168 -8.26 18.19 -13.70
N ASP A 169 -8.64 16.92 -13.86
CA ASP A 169 -9.92 16.35 -13.40
C ASP A 169 -9.94 16.05 -11.87
N VAL A 170 -9.47 16.99 -11.04
CA VAL A 170 -9.22 16.77 -9.59
C VAL A 170 -10.47 16.29 -8.84
N ALA A 171 -11.64 16.88 -9.10
CA ALA A 171 -12.87 16.49 -8.42
C ALA A 171 -13.28 15.04 -8.75
N LYS A 172 -13.14 14.62 -10.02
CA LYS A 172 -13.40 13.24 -10.44
C LYS A 172 -12.36 12.27 -9.87
N PHE A 173 -11.11 12.70 -9.78
CA PHE A 173 -10.07 11.90 -9.15
C PHE A 173 -10.40 11.66 -7.68
N MET A 174 -10.76 12.70 -6.93
CA MET A 174 -11.18 12.56 -5.53
C MET A 174 -12.41 11.66 -5.40
N GLU A 175 -13.39 11.79 -6.29
CA GLU A 175 -14.57 10.91 -6.35
C GLU A 175 -14.18 9.44 -6.54
N SER A 176 -13.32 9.16 -7.52
CA SER A 176 -12.88 7.80 -7.83
C SER A 176 -12.17 7.11 -6.66
N MET A 177 -11.63 7.86 -5.71
CA MET A 177 -10.87 7.33 -4.56
C MET A 177 -11.70 7.18 -3.28
N LYS A 178 -13.01 7.49 -3.30
CA LYS A 178 -13.88 7.43 -2.11
C LYS A 178 -14.26 6.03 -1.67
N HIS A 179 -14.23 5.08 -2.59
CA HIS A 179 -14.86 3.77 -2.47
C HIS A 179 -13.81 2.64 -2.49
N GLU A 180 -14.18 1.45 -2.03
CA GLU A 180 -13.25 0.31 -1.93
C GLU A 180 -12.88 -0.21 -3.33
N VAL A 181 -11.58 -0.33 -3.60
CA VAL A 181 -11.07 -0.84 -4.88
C VAL A 181 -11.20 -2.36 -4.93
N VAL A 182 -12.07 -2.86 -5.80
CA VAL A 182 -12.32 -4.30 -5.97
C VAL A 182 -11.59 -4.91 -7.15
N LYS A 183 -11.10 -4.07 -8.07
CA LYS A 183 -10.16 -4.49 -9.11
C LYS A 183 -9.29 -3.30 -9.51
N GLU A 184 -8.06 -3.58 -9.90
CA GLU A 184 -7.07 -2.58 -10.29
C GLU A 184 -6.12 -3.19 -11.31
N ILE A 185 -5.82 -2.44 -12.36
CA ILE A 185 -4.78 -2.71 -13.35
C ILE A 185 -3.85 -1.51 -13.37
N ILE A 186 -2.58 -1.73 -13.07
CA ILE A 186 -1.53 -0.72 -13.21
C ILE A 186 -0.81 -0.96 -14.53
N TYR A 187 -0.71 0.09 -15.33
CA TYR A 187 0.00 0.08 -16.60
C TYR A 187 1.40 0.69 -16.45
N VAL A 188 2.38 0.03 -17.06
CA VAL A 188 3.75 0.54 -17.25
C VAL A 188 4.03 0.46 -18.74
N ASP A 189 4.47 1.57 -19.34
CA ASP A 189 4.72 1.70 -20.78
C ASP A 189 3.54 1.23 -21.67
N GLY A 190 2.32 1.54 -21.22
CA GLY A 190 1.08 1.18 -21.92
C GLY A 190 0.70 -0.30 -21.84
N LYS A 191 1.45 -1.11 -21.10
CA LYS A 191 1.16 -2.54 -20.88
C LYS A 191 0.71 -2.79 -19.44
N PRO A 192 -0.27 -3.68 -19.21
CA PRO A 192 -0.58 -4.14 -17.87
C PRO A 192 0.68 -4.70 -17.21
N SER A 193 1.03 -4.18 -16.03
CA SER A 193 2.16 -4.65 -15.22
C SER A 193 1.67 -5.45 -14.01
N MET A 194 0.57 -5.00 -13.40
CA MET A 194 -0.03 -5.66 -12.24
C MET A 194 -1.56 -5.63 -12.37
N THR A 195 -2.21 -6.73 -12.03
CA THR A 195 -3.66 -6.79 -11.81
C THR A 195 -3.93 -7.24 -10.39
N ARG A 196 -4.81 -6.53 -9.68
CA ARG A 196 -5.35 -6.91 -8.37
C ARG A 196 -6.85 -7.05 -8.50
N GLU A 197 -7.42 -8.11 -7.94
CA GLU A 197 -8.86 -8.39 -8.06
C GLU A 197 -9.41 -9.02 -6.78
N LEU A 198 -10.62 -8.59 -6.40
CA LEU A 198 -11.41 -9.20 -5.35
C LEU A 198 -11.90 -10.55 -5.86
N VAL A 199 -11.54 -11.60 -5.14
CA VAL A 199 -11.94 -12.98 -5.52
C VAL A 199 -13.03 -13.52 -4.62
N ASP A 200 -13.16 -12.96 -3.41
CA ASP A 200 -14.12 -13.37 -2.40
C ASP A 200 -14.33 -12.22 -1.41
N PHE A 201 -15.53 -12.14 -0.85
CA PHE A 201 -15.96 -11.14 0.14
C PHE A 201 -16.93 -11.77 1.14
N SER A 202 -16.73 -11.48 2.42
CA SER A 202 -17.59 -11.98 3.49
C SER A 202 -17.83 -10.90 4.55
N THR A 203 -19.05 -10.87 5.06
CA THR A 203 -19.48 -10.06 6.21
C THR A 203 -19.65 -10.89 7.48
N ALA A 204 -19.17 -12.13 7.48
CA ALA A 204 -19.25 -13.01 8.64
C ALA A 204 -18.55 -12.38 9.85
N ALA A 205 -19.09 -12.65 11.05
CA ALA A 205 -18.48 -12.19 12.29
C ALA A 205 -17.04 -12.73 12.41
N LEU A 206 -16.14 -11.86 12.83
CA LEU A 206 -14.73 -12.18 13.02
C LEU A 206 -14.41 -12.32 14.51
N ASP A 207 -13.56 -13.29 14.84
CA ASP A 207 -13.02 -13.48 16.18
C ASP A 207 -12.06 -12.35 16.55
N ASP A 208 -12.12 -11.85 17.79
CA ASP A 208 -11.24 -10.77 18.27
C ASP A 208 -9.77 -11.19 18.38
N SER A 209 -9.50 -12.48 18.58
CA SER A 209 -8.13 -13.02 18.64
C SER A 209 -7.34 -12.79 17.35
N LEU A 210 -8.02 -12.66 16.19
CA LEU A 210 -7.37 -12.31 14.93
C LEU A 210 -6.68 -10.95 15.00
N PHE A 211 -7.18 -10.04 15.84
CA PHE A 211 -6.69 -8.67 16.00
C PHE A 211 -5.91 -8.47 17.31
N SER A 212 -5.49 -9.57 17.94
CA SER A 212 -4.63 -9.56 19.13
C SER A 212 -3.18 -9.88 18.77
N LEU A 213 -2.27 -9.41 19.63
CA LEU A 213 -0.84 -9.76 19.63
C LEU A 213 -0.49 -10.72 20.78
N ASP A 214 -1.51 -11.25 21.48
CA ASP A 214 -1.31 -12.21 22.56
C ASP A 214 -0.57 -13.46 22.06
N GLY A 215 0.40 -13.91 22.84
CA GLY A 215 1.26 -15.04 22.48
C GLY A 215 2.42 -14.69 21.54
N TYR A 216 2.56 -13.43 21.13
CA TYR A 216 3.73 -12.93 20.40
C TYR A 216 4.65 -12.11 21.30
N ARG A 217 5.97 -12.22 21.08
CA ARG A 217 6.98 -11.41 21.75
C ARG A 217 7.31 -10.17 20.93
N LYS A 218 7.24 -8.99 21.53
CA LYS A 218 7.70 -7.76 20.88
C LYS A 218 9.23 -7.77 20.75
N VAL A 219 9.73 -7.40 19.57
CA VAL A 219 11.15 -7.30 19.24
C VAL A 219 11.48 -5.94 18.65
N SER A 220 12.78 -5.64 18.52
CA SER A 220 13.24 -4.47 17.75
C SER A 220 13.07 -4.71 16.24
N ASP A 221 13.02 -3.62 15.46
CA ASP A 221 13.02 -3.72 14.00
C ASP A 221 14.26 -4.48 13.47
N ALA A 222 15.44 -4.24 14.05
CA ALA A 222 16.66 -4.92 13.64
C ALA A 222 16.59 -6.44 13.89
N GLU A 223 16.08 -6.85 15.06
CA GLU A 223 15.87 -8.27 15.37
C GLU A 223 14.82 -8.89 14.43
N PHE A 224 13.73 -8.17 14.14
CA PHE A 224 12.70 -8.63 13.20
C PHE A 224 13.27 -8.80 11.79
N GLN A 225 14.02 -7.82 11.28
CA GLN A 225 14.64 -7.89 9.96
C GLN A 225 15.67 -9.02 9.88
N ALA A 226 16.47 -9.23 10.94
CA ALA A 226 17.41 -10.35 11.00
C ALA A 226 16.70 -11.70 10.94
N ALA A 227 15.57 -11.87 11.64
CA ALA A 227 14.76 -13.08 11.58
C ALA A 227 14.18 -13.34 10.18
N GLN A 228 13.65 -12.29 9.53
CA GLN A 228 13.13 -12.37 8.16
C GLN A 228 14.23 -12.70 7.14
N GLN A 229 15.41 -12.09 7.27
CA GLN A 229 16.57 -12.39 6.42
C GLN A 229 17.04 -13.84 6.59
N LYS A 230 17.11 -14.33 7.83
CA LYS A 230 17.47 -15.72 8.11
C LYS A 230 16.49 -16.69 7.45
N LYS A 231 15.18 -16.47 7.59
CA LYS A 231 14.15 -17.29 6.95
C LYS A 231 14.28 -17.29 5.42
N MET A 232 14.55 -16.14 4.82
CA MET A 232 14.84 -16.05 3.38
C MET A 232 16.05 -16.89 2.99
N MET A 233 17.15 -16.80 3.73
CA MET A 233 18.37 -17.58 3.45
C MET A 233 18.15 -19.09 3.59
N GLU A 234 17.41 -19.53 4.60
CA GLU A 234 17.07 -20.95 4.81
C GLU A 234 16.20 -21.51 3.68
N MET A 235 15.29 -20.69 3.12
CA MET A 235 14.49 -21.09 1.97
C MET A 235 15.33 -21.36 0.73
N TYR A 236 16.43 -20.62 0.49
CA TYR A 236 17.30 -20.83 -0.68
C TYR A 236 18.26 -22.03 -0.56
N GLN A 237 18.34 -22.68 0.61
CA GLN A 237 19.23 -23.82 0.85
C GLN A 237 18.54 -25.18 0.62
N HIS A 238 17.26 -25.16 0.26
CA HIS A 238 16.42 -26.33 -0.02
C HIS A 238 15.71 -26.19 -1.36
#